data_AF-A0A958J618-F1
#
_entry.id   AF-A0A958J618-F1
#
_cell.length_a   1.000
_cell.length_b   1.000
_cell.length_c   1.000
_cell.angle_alpha   90.00
_cell.angle_beta   90.00
_cell.angle_gamma   90.00
#
_symmetry.space_group_name_H-M   'P 1'
#
loop_
_entity.id
_entity.type
_entity.pdbx_description
1 polymer ?
#
loop_
_entity_poly.entity_id
_entity_poly.type
_entity_poly.pdbx_seq_one_letter_code
_entity_poly.pdbx_strand_id
1 'polypeptide(L)' 'RGTWIIPEMIPAYIDFHRAGFAQSFEAYNPAGKLVGGLYGVRIGRYFAGESMFYLESNASKFALVNAVSYLRQEG' A
#
# COMPACT_ATOMS: atom_id res chain seq x y z
N ARG A 1 -11.48 -17.75 -9.24
CA ARG A 1 -10.32 -16.82 -9.32
C ARG A 1 -10.15 -16.22 -7.94
N GLY A 2 -9.17 -16.67 -7.17
CA GLY A 2 -8.83 -16.10 -5.87
C GLY A 2 -7.47 -15.40 -5.98
N THR A 3 -7.31 -14.28 -5.30
CA THR A 3 -5.99 -13.70 -5.07
C THR A 3 -5.27 -14.53 -4.00
N TRP A 4 -3.97 -14.30 -3.81
CA TRP A 4 -3.22 -14.85 -2.68
C TRP A 4 -3.63 -14.22 -1.34
N ILE A 5 -4.42 -13.14 -1.37
CA ILE A 5 -4.94 -12.43 -0.19
C ILE A 5 -6.16 -13.19 0.34
N ILE A 6 -5.89 -14.32 0.99
CA ILE A 6 -6.88 -15.12 1.72
C ILE A 6 -7.17 -14.48 3.09
N PRO A 7 -8.29 -14.81 3.75
CA PRO A 7 -8.69 -14.18 5.03
C PRO A 7 -7.61 -14.19 6.10
N GLU A 8 -6.76 -15.22 6.14
CA GLU A 8 -5.66 -15.38 7.08
C GLU A 8 -4.50 -14.40 6.83
N MET A 9 -4.33 -13.91 5.59
CA MET A 9 -3.28 -12.93 5.27
C MET A 9 -3.60 -11.54 5.83
N ILE A 10 -4.88 -11.20 5.99
CA ILE A 10 -5.30 -9.90 6.50
C ILE A 10 -4.75 -9.64 7.92
N PRO A 11 -5.01 -10.49 8.93
CA PRO A 11 -4.46 -10.28 10.27
C PRO A 11 -2.92 -10.34 10.28
N ALA A 12 -2.31 -11.23 9.48
CA ALA A 12 -0.85 -11.32 9.40
C ALA A 12 -0.21 -10.01 8.92
N TYR A 13 -0.75 -9.37 7.87
CA TYR A 13 -0.25 -8.09 7.38
C TYR A 13 -0.59 -6.92 8.31
N ILE A 14 -1.70 -6.97 9.03
CA ILE A 14 -2.02 -5.99 10.09
C ILE A 14 -0.98 -6.07 11.22
N ASP A 15 -0.59 -7.28 11.64
CA ASP A 15 0.42 -7.46 12.68
C ASP A 15 1.81 -7.03 12.19
N PHE A 16 2.15 -7.31 10.93
CA PHE A 16 3.36 -6.76 10.30
C PHE A 16 3.36 -5.24 10.23
N HIS A 17 2.20 -4.63 9.95
CA HIS A 17 2.07 -3.18 9.94
C HIS A 17 2.30 -2.60 11.34
N ARG A 18 1.69 -3.20 12.37
CA ARG A 18 1.89 -2.82 13.78
C ARG A 18 3.33 -3.00 14.24
N ALA A 19 4.02 -4.00 13.73
CA ALA A 19 5.44 -4.25 13.99
C ALA A 19 6.38 -3.33 13.18
N GLY A 20 5.85 -2.47 12.30
CA GLY A 20 6.63 -1.53 11.49
C GLY A 20 7.21 -2.10 10.19
N PHE A 21 6.88 -3.35 9.85
CA PHE A 21 7.37 -4.01 8.63
C PHE A 21 6.47 -3.76 7.41
N ALA A 22 5.16 -3.66 7.58
CA ALA A 22 4.25 -3.36 6.48
C ALA A 22 3.85 -1.87 6.46
N GLN A 23 3.79 -1.28 5.28
CA GLN A 23 3.38 0.11 5.06
C GLN A 23 2.31 0.17 3.97
N SER A 24 1.39 1.11 4.11
CA SER A 24 0.35 1.41 3.12
C SER A 24 0.45 2.86 2.65
N PHE A 25 -0.04 3.09 1.43
CA PHE A 25 -0.14 4.41 0.82
C PHE A 25 -1.52 4.55 0.20
N GLU A 26 -2.29 5.51 0.71
CA GLU A 26 -3.68 5.73 0.37
C GLU A 26 -3.87 6.94 -0.55
N ALA A 27 -4.75 6.82 -1.53
CA ALA A 27 -5.20 7.92 -2.38
C ALA A 27 -6.63 8.32 -1.97
N TYR A 28 -6.78 9.55 -1.50
CA TYR A 28 -8.09 10.14 -1.17
C TYR A 28 -8.49 11.18 -2.22
N ASN A 29 -9.75 11.18 -2.62
CA ASN A 29 -10.29 12.23 -3.50
C ASN A 29 -10.63 13.52 -2.70
N PRO A 30 -10.93 14.65 -3.37
CA PRO A 30 -11.25 15.91 -2.68
C PRO A 30 -12.45 15.85 -1.72
N ALA A 31 -13.34 14.87 -1.89
CA ALA A 31 -14.46 14.62 -0.98
C ALA A 31 -14.06 13.74 0.23
N GLY A 32 -12.78 13.40 0.39
CA GLY A 32 -12.26 12.60 1.49
C GLY A 32 -12.50 11.09 1.36
N LYS A 33 -12.89 10.59 0.18
CA LYS A 33 -13.11 9.15 -0.03
C LYS A 33 -11.81 8.45 -0.41
N LEU A 34 -11.57 7.28 0.16
CA LEU A 34 -10.48 6.39 -0.25
C LEU A 34 -10.81 5.81 -1.63
N VAL A 35 -10.00 6.17 -2.64
CA VAL A 35 -10.26 5.85 -4.05
C VAL A 35 -9.16 5.00 -4.69
N GLY A 36 -8.12 4.67 -3.93
CA GLY A 36 -7.08 3.75 -4.35
C GLY A 36 -5.97 3.67 -3.31
N GLY A 37 -5.01 2.80 -3.56
CA GLY A 37 -3.87 2.65 -2.69
C GLY A 37 -3.05 1.43 -3.00
N LEU A 38 -1.95 1.29 -2.28
CA LEU A 38 -1.10 0.10 -2.29
C LEU A 38 -0.58 -0.17 -0.89
N TYR A 39 -0.20 -1.42 -0.63
CA TYR A 39 0.56 -1.78 0.55
C TYR A 39 1.74 -2.66 0.18
N GLY A 40 2.73 -2.69 1.05
CA GLY A 40 3.93 -3.48 0.85
C GLY A 40 4.71 -3.69 2.14
N VAL A 41 5.73 -4.54 2.05
CA VAL A 41 6.66 -4.82 3.15
C VAL A 41 7.96 -4.06 2.92
N ARG A 42 8.44 -3.36 3.95
CA ARG A 42 9.72 -2.66 3.99
C ARG A 42 10.72 -3.43 4.86
N ILE A 43 11.86 -3.77 4.30
CA ILE A 43 13.02 -4.31 5.02
C ILE A 43 14.21 -3.40 4.74
N GLY A 44 14.55 -2.56 5.72
CA GLY A 44 15.56 -1.51 5.53
C GLY A 44 15.18 -0.56 4.40
N ARG A 45 15.99 -0.55 3.33
CA ARG A 45 15.81 0.31 2.14
C ARG A 45 15.09 -0.39 0.98
N TYR A 46 14.74 -1.66 1.15
CA TYR A 46 13.99 -2.41 0.16
C TYR A 46 12.50 -2.37 0.50
N PHE A 47 11.68 -2.06 -0.51
CA PHE A 47 10.22 -2.08 -0.41
C PHE A 47 9.64 -3.03 -1.47
N ALA A 48 8.98 -4.08 -1.02
CA ALA A 48 8.23 -4.99 -1.88
C ALA A 48 6.75 -4.55 -1.93
N GLY A 49 6.31 -4.06 -3.09
CA GLY A 49 4.90 -3.74 -3.31
C GLY A 49 4.07 -5.01 -3.50
N GLU A 50 3.16 -5.30 -2.58
CA GLU A 50 2.43 -6.57 -2.50
C GLU A 50 1.16 -6.55 -3.34
N SER A 51 0.37 -5.49 -3.19
CA SER A 51 -0.85 -5.31 -3.97
C SER A 51 -1.29 -3.85 -4.01
N MET A 52 -2.19 -3.57 -4.95
CA MET A 52 -2.80 -2.26 -5.13
C MET A 52 -4.23 -2.38 -5.60
N PHE A 53 -5.03 -1.35 -5.34
CA PHE A 53 -6.39 -1.23 -5.81
C PHE A 53 -6.68 0.20 -6.28
N TYR A 54 -7.72 0.33 -7.10
CA TYR A 54 -8.26 1.61 -7.51
C TYR A 54 -9.78 1.52 -7.64
N LEU A 55 -10.46 2.60 -7.26
CA LEU A 55 -11.90 2.83 -7.45
C LEU A 55 -12.14 4.02 -8.38
N GLU A 56 -11.15 4.91 -8.53
CA GLU A 56 -11.13 5.98 -9.53
C GLU A 56 -9.91 5.84 -10.46
N SER A 57 -10.04 6.37 -11.68
CA SER A 57 -8.98 6.32 -12.68
C SER A 57 -7.67 6.90 -12.14
N ASN A 58 -6.57 6.16 -12.36
CA ASN A 58 -5.20 6.52 -11.95
C ASN A 58 -4.95 6.61 -10.44
N ALA A 59 -5.92 6.29 -9.57
CA ALA A 59 -5.71 6.39 -8.11
C ALA A 59 -4.56 5.50 -7.60
N SER A 60 -4.44 4.26 -8.09
CA SER A 60 -3.33 3.37 -7.73
C SER A 60 -1.97 3.85 -8.24
N LYS A 61 -1.93 4.47 -9.44
CA LYS A 61 -0.71 5.06 -9.99
C LYS A 61 -0.30 6.31 -9.19
N PHE A 62 -1.28 7.13 -8.80
CA PHE A 62 -1.05 8.28 -7.93
C PHE A 62 -0.46 7.83 -6.59
N ALA A 63 -1.04 6.82 -5.95
CA ALA A 63 -0.49 6.23 -4.73
C ALA A 63 0.94 5.72 -4.94
N LEU A 64 1.21 5.01 -6.05
CA LEU A 64 2.55 4.49 -6.36
C LEU A 64 3.60 5.58 -6.56
N VAL A 65 3.31 6.62 -7.33
CA VAL A 65 4.28 7.72 -7.58
C VAL A 65 4.59 8.48 -6.29
N ASN A 66 3.59 8.70 -5.43
CA ASN A 66 3.80 9.31 -4.13
C ASN A 66 4.58 8.39 -3.18
N ALA A 67 4.27 7.08 -3.17
CA ALA A 67 5.02 6.10 -2.40
C ALA A 67 6.50 6.07 -2.79
N VAL A 68 6.81 6.03 -4.09
CA VAL A 68 8.20 6.08 -4.58
C VAL A 68 8.89 7.39 -4.17
N SER A 69 8.18 8.52 -4.25
CA SER A 69 8.72 9.82 -3.85
C SER A 69 9.01 9.90 -2.36
N TYR A 70 8.14 9.33 -1.51
CA TYR A 70 8.33 9.23 -0.07
C TYR A 70 9.47 8.28 0.29
N LEU A 71 9.47 7.06 -0.25
CA LEU A 71 10.49 6.04 0.03
C LEU A 71 11.89 6.49 -0.39
N ARG A 72 12.03 7.28 -1.47
CA ARG A 72 13.32 7.88 -1.86
C ARG A 72 13.86 8.90 -0.86
N GLN A 73 13.00 9.60 -0.13
CA GLN A 73 13.40 10.56 0.90
C GLN A 73 13.81 9.88 2.19
N GLU A 74 13.26 8.69 2.44
CA GLU A 74 13.54 7.84 3.59
C GLU A 74 14.87 7.05 3.48
N GLY A 75 15.60 7.20 2.37
CA GLY A 75 16.95 6.65 2.14
C GLY A 75 16.99 5.29 1.47
#